data_AF-M9M839-F1
#
_entry.id   AF-M9M839-F1
#
_cell.length_a   1.000
_cell.length_b   1.000
_cell.length_c   1.000
_cell.angle_alpha   90.00
_cell.angle_beta   90.00
_cell.angle_gamma   90.00
#
_symmetry.space_group_name_H-M   'P 1'
#
loop_
_entity.id
_entity.type
_entity.pdbx_description
1 polymer ?
#
loop_
_entity_poly.entity_id
_entity_poly.type
_entity_poly.pdbx_seq_one_letter_code
_entity_poly.pdbx_strand_id
1 'polypeptide(L)'
;MNIIEISYPPYVGVDINNSNIDAFVDMEDGVTYTVTLCTPNNYYWYMDKEQLNYVPFGCPDIHVQSLTEENITQAIEDYARDEAYFLKLSFLGGNNRHEAAFCIEELNNLVRKLNKQQWDEASANESHELAIIEIEYPPNYEDVNKDEGCIPVVVKANDGMTYHITVITPNYYYCYMQEHGIGYIPASPLHLMVRSLTKEYIRQALEACLEDDGYALKFYFIAQ
;
A
#
# COMPACT_ATOMS: atom_id res chain seq x y z
N MET A 1 -15.53 1.70 -17.23
CA MET A 1 -14.49 2.67 -17.67
C MET A 1 -13.47 2.02 -18.59
N ASN A 2 -13.07 2.69 -19.68
CA ASN A 2 -12.06 2.20 -20.63
C ASN A 2 -10.79 3.05 -20.62
N ILE A 3 -9.66 2.40 -20.88
CA ILE A 3 -8.37 3.05 -21.15
C ILE A 3 -8.36 3.57 -22.59
N ILE A 4 -7.96 4.84 -22.75
CA ILE A 4 -7.70 5.46 -24.06
C ILE A 4 -6.25 5.19 -24.46
N GLU A 5 -5.30 5.48 -23.56
CA GLU A 5 -3.87 5.40 -23.83
C GLU A 5 -3.09 5.09 -22.55
N ILE A 6 -2.04 4.29 -22.70
CA ILE A 6 -1.00 4.10 -21.68
C ILE A 6 0.28 4.68 -22.26
N SER A 7 0.90 5.60 -21.55
CA SER A 7 2.19 6.17 -21.93
C SER A 7 3.16 6.20 -20.75
N TYR A 8 4.45 6.11 -21.01
CA TYR A 8 5.50 6.20 -19.99
C TYR A 8 6.81 6.70 -20.61
N PRO A 9 7.73 7.28 -19.81
CA PRO A 9 9.03 7.72 -20.30
C PRO A 9 9.85 6.57 -20.93
N PRO A 10 10.75 6.86 -21.87
CA PRO A 10 11.59 5.84 -22.49
C PRO A 10 12.57 5.20 -21.49
N TYR A 11 12.77 3.87 -21.59
CA TYR A 11 13.60 3.00 -20.73
C TYR A 11 15.12 3.25 -20.75
N VAL A 12 15.58 4.49 -20.97
CA VAL A 12 17.01 4.77 -21.10
C VAL A 12 17.69 4.58 -19.74
N GLY A 13 18.46 3.49 -19.59
CA GLY A 13 19.21 3.19 -18.37
C GLY A 13 18.41 2.53 -17.26
N VAL A 14 17.18 2.06 -17.55
CA VAL A 14 16.32 1.36 -16.58
C VAL A 14 16.73 -0.11 -16.50
N ASP A 15 16.99 -0.60 -15.28
CA ASP A 15 17.10 -2.04 -15.03
C ASP A 15 15.68 -2.62 -14.91
N ILE A 16 15.25 -3.34 -15.95
CA ILE A 16 13.89 -3.88 -16.02
C ILE A 16 13.55 -4.86 -14.88
N ASN A 17 14.54 -5.38 -14.15
CA ASN A 17 14.33 -6.33 -13.03
C ASN A 17 14.55 -5.69 -11.65
N ASN A 18 15.00 -4.44 -11.60
CA ASN A 18 15.35 -3.74 -10.36
C ASN A 18 15.21 -2.22 -10.52
N SER A 19 14.01 -1.78 -10.88
CA SER A 19 13.69 -0.37 -11.01
C SER A 19 12.19 -0.13 -10.82
N ASN A 20 11.80 1.14 -10.90
CA ASN A 20 10.43 1.60 -11.01
C ASN A 20 10.31 2.65 -12.13
N ILE A 21 9.10 2.82 -12.66
CA ILE A 21 8.77 3.85 -13.65
C ILE A 21 7.38 4.40 -13.36
N ASP A 22 7.14 5.64 -13.78
CA ASP A 22 5.79 6.20 -13.83
C ASP A 22 5.14 5.92 -15.19
N ALA A 23 3.87 5.53 -15.17
CA ALA A 23 3.01 5.48 -16.34
C ALA A 23 1.82 6.43 -16.17
N PHE A 24 1.37 6.97 -17.30
CA PHE A 24 0.21 7.83 -17.43
C PHE A 24 -0.87 7.04 -18.15
N VAL A 25 -2.04 6.94 -17.52
CA VAL A 25 -3.18 6.18 -18.01
C VAL A 25 -4.32 7.15 -18.27
N ASP A 26 -4.54 7.47 -19.54
CA ASP A 26 -5.64 8.33 -19.96
C ASP A 26 -6.92 7.50 -20.04
N MET A 27 -7.95 7.91 -19.31
CA MET A 27 -9.23 7.21 -19.22
C MET A 27 -10.35 7.97 -19.93
N GLU A 28 -11.39 7.24 -20.34
CA GLU A 28 -12.53 7.82 -21.09
C GLU A 28 -13.33 8.88 -20.32
N ASP A 29 -13.18 8.96 -19.00
CA ASP A 29 -13.78 9.99 -18.15
C ASP A 29 -13.01 11.33 -18.17
N GLY A 30 -11.90 11.39 -18.91
CA GLY A 30 -11.04 12.56 -19.04
C GLY A 30 -10.01 12.70 -17.93
N VAL A 31 -9.86 11.71 -17.06
CA VAL A 31 -8.82 11.68 -16.02
C VAL A 31 -7.58 10.96 -16.54
N THR A 32 -6.41 11.57 -16.30
CA THR A 32 -5.12 10.92 -16.46
C THR A 32 -4.64 10.43 -15.10
N TYR A 33 -4.52 9.12 -14.92
CA TYR A 33 -3.96 8.52 -13.72
C TYR A 33 -2.46 8.38 -13.87
N THR A 34 -1.68 8.94 -12.94
CA THR A 34 -0.25 8.64 -12.81
C THR A 34 -0.07 7.48 -11.84
N VAL A 35 0.54 6.38 -12.30
CA VAL A 35 0.83 5.20 -11.48
C VAL A 35 2.29 4.84 -11.55
N THR A 36 2.88 4.51 -10.40
CA THR A 36 4.23 3.96 -10.34
C THR A 36 4.15 2.46 -10.54
N LEU A 37 4.92 1.91 -11.49
CA LEU A 37 5.15 0.47 -11.59
C LEU A 37 6.50 0.14 -10.97
N CYS A 38 6.52 -0.83 -10.05
CA CYS A 38 7.70 -1.17 -9.28
C CYS A 38 8.00 -2.67 -9.35
N THR A 39 9.28 -3.00 -9.50
CA THR A 39 9.77 -4.39 -9.37
C THR A 39 10.06 -4.72 -7.91
N PRO A 40 9.82 -5.96 -7.45
CA PRO A 40 10.11 -6.35 -6.08
C PRO A 40 11.54 -6.03 -5.59
N ASN A 41 12.55 -6.22 -6.45
CA ASN A 41 13.95 -5.94 -6.09
C ASN A 41 14.21 -4.45 -5.82
N ASN A 42 13.47 -3.55 -6.46
CA ASN A 42 13.64 -2.11 -6.29
C ASN A 42 13.35 -1.68 -4.85
N TYR A 43 12.47 -2.38 -4.13
CA TYR A 43 12.24 -2.12 -2.71
C TYR A 43 13.45 -2.47 -1.83
N TYR A 44 14.18 -3.54 -2.13
CA TYR A 44 15.41 -3.84 -1.39
C TYR A 44 16.47 -2.78 -1.66
N TRP A 45 16.63 -2.35 -2.92
CA TRP A 45 17.52 -1.24 -3.26
C TRP A 45 17.14 0.04 -2.52
N TYR A 46 15.84 0.39 -2.49
CA TYR A 46 15.33 1.55 -1.77
C TYR A 46 15.61 1.46 -0.25
N MET A 47 15.28 0.32 0.36
CA MET A 47 15.53 0.08 1.78
C MET A 47 17.02 0.15 2.12
N ASP A 48 17.91 -0.37 1.27
CA ASP A 48 19.35 -0.28 1.46
C ASP A 48 19.85 1.17 1.34
N LYS A 49 19.37 1.90 0.34
CA LYS A 49 19.74 3.29 0.08
C LYS A 49 19.31 4.22 1.21
N GLU A 50 18.08 4.08 1.68
CA GLU A 50 17.51 4.92 2.75
C GLU A 50 17.83 4.38 4.16
N GLN A 51 18.54 3.25 4.26
CA GLN A 51 18.89 2.57 5.52
C GLN A 51 17.66 2.21 6.37
N LEU A 52 16.60 1.74 5.70
CA LEU A 52 15.34 1.32 6.29
C LEU A 52 15.16 -0.20 6.25
N ASN A 53 14.25 -0.70 7.08
CA ASN A 53 13.82 -2.10 7.07
C ASN A 53 12.36 -2.26 6.61
N TYR A 54 11.77 -1.20 6.07
CA TYR A 54 10.41 -1.14 5.57
C TYR A 54 10.29 -0.08 4.48
N VAL A 55 9.19 -0.09 3.75
CA VAL A 55 8.85 0.97 2.79
C VAL A 55 7.86 1.92 3.48
N PRO A 56 8.22 3.20 3.69
CA PRO A 56 7.29 4.19 4.23
C PRO A 56 6.03 4.31 3.37
N PHE A 57 4.91 4.66 3.99
CA PHE A 57 3.66 4.84 3.26
C PHE A 57 3.78 5.95 2.21
N GLY A 58 3.50 5.60 0.96
CA GLY A 58 3.50 6.47 -0.20
C GLY A 58 2.24 6.28 -1.05
N CYS A 59 2.28 6.81 -2.29
CA CYS A 59 1.26 6.49 -3.28
C CYS A 59 1.26 4.96 -3.54
N PRO A 60 0.10 4.30 -3.69
CA PRO A 60 0.05 2.89 -4.07
C PRO A 60 0.74 2.63 -5.40
N ASP A 61 1.78 1.79 -5.36
CA ASP A 61 2.48 1.29 -6.55
C ASP A 61 1.76 0.05 -7.13
N ILE A 62 1.91 -0.14 -8.44
CA ILE A 62 1.56 -1.38 -9.16
C ILE A 62 2.81 -2.26 -9.24
N HIS A 63 2.68 -3.53 -8.88
CA HIS A 63 3.84 -4.43 -8.78
C HIS A 63 3.93 -5.33 -10.00
N VAL A 64 5.06 -5.26 -10.70
CA VAL A 64 5.34 -6.09 -11.89
C VAL A 64 6.60 -6.92 -11.69
N GLN A 65 6.63 -8.12 -12.25
CA GLN A 65 7.77 -9.03 -12.16
C GLN A 65 9.02 -8.41 -12.81
N SER A 66 8.81 -7.74 -13.94
CA SER A 66 9.80 -6.96 -14.68
C SER A 66 9.09 -5.87 -15.49
N LEU A 67 9.79 -4.78 -15.77
CA LEU A 67 9.29 -3.61 -16.50
C LEU A 67 9.28 -3.86 -18.01
N THR A 68 8.50 -4.86 -18.44
CA THR A 68 8.23 -5.14 -19.85
C THR A 68 6.89 -4.53 -20.25
N GLU A 69 6.74 -4.16 -21.52
CA GLU A 69 5.48 -3.62 -22.04
C GLU A 69 4.30 -4.54 -21.75
N GLU A 70 4.48 -5.85 -21.93
CA GLU A 70 3.45 -6.85 -21.63
C GLU A 70 3.01 -6.82 -20.16
N ASN A 71 3.95 -6.87 -19.21
CA ASN A 71 3.62 -6.85 -17.78
C ASN A 71 2.96 -5.54 -17.37
N ILE A 72 3.44 -4.41 -17.89
CA ILE A 72 2.92 -3.08 -17.58
C ILE A 72 1.48 -2.95 -18.11
N THR A 73 1.25 -3.29 -19.37
CA THR A 73 -0.09 -3.22 -19.97
C THR A 73 -1.06 -4.12 -19.24
N GLN A 74 -0.71 -5.39 -19.00
CA GLN A 74 -1.59 -6.32 -18.29
C GLN A 74 -1.91 -5.85 -16.86
N ALA A 75 -0.92 -5.32 -16.14
CA ALA A 75 -1.14 -4.81 -14.79
C ALA A 75 -2.05 -3.58 -14.78
N ILE A 76 -1.84 -2.62 -15.69
CA ILE A 76 -2.68 -1.42 -15.79
C ILE A 76 -4.11 -1.77 -16.21
N GLU A 77 -4.28 -2.67 -17.19
CA GLU A 77 -5.59 -3.18 -17.59
C GLU A 77 -6.32 -3.83 -16.43
N ASP A 78 -5.61 -4.61 -15.61
CA ASP A 78 -6.16 -5.26 -14.42
C ASP A 78 -6.64 -4.26 -13.38
N TYR A 79 -5.83 -3.23 -13.09
CA TYR A 79 -6.15 -2.16 -12.14
C TYR A 79 -7.22 -1.19 -12.65
N ALA A 80 -7.40 -1.08 -13.96
CA ALA A 80 -8.46 -0.29 -14.60
C ALA A 80 -9.83 -0.99 -14.60
N ARG A 81 -9.91 -2.27 -14.22
CA ARG A 81 -11.19 -2.98 -14.06
C ARG A 81 -12.06 -2.34 -12.98
N ASP A 82 -13.32 -2.74 -12.96
CA ASP A 82 -14.31 -2.32 -11.94
C ASP A 82 -14.39 -0.79 -11.78
N GLU A 83 -14.59 -0.11 -12.91
CA GLU A 83 -14.61 1.36 -12.99
C GLU A 83 -13.30 2.03 -12.52
N ALA A 84 -12.17 1.36 -12.76
CA ALA A 84 -10.83 1.76 -12.35
C ALA A 84 -10.71 2.07 -10.86
N TYR A 85 -11.39 1.26 -10.03
CA TYR A 85 -11.44 1.45 -8.58
C TYR A 85 -10.04 1.62 -7.98
N PHE A 86 -9.10 0.73 -8.33
CA PHE A 86 -7.75 0.78 -7.78
C PHE A 86 -6.91 1.94 -8.33
N LEU A 87 -7.09 2.34 -9.59
CA LEU A 87 -6.44 3.56 -10.12
C LEU A 87 -6.95 4.82 -9.39
N LYS A 88 -8.25 4.89 -9.10
CA LYS A 88 -8.86 5.97 -8.31
C LYS A 88 -8.32 5.97 -6.88
N LEU A 89 -8.20 4.82 -6.25
CA LEU A 89 -7.63 4.70 -4.91
C LEU A 89 -6.20 5.21 -4.87
N SER A 90 -5.35 4.85 -5.85
CA SER A 90 -3.99 5.37 -5.99
C SER A 90 -3.97 6.89 -6.15
N PHE A 91 -4.77 7.41 -7.07
CA PHE A 91 -4.86 8.84 -7.32
C PHE A 91 -5.31 9.65 -6.10
N LEU A 92 -6.31 9.14 -5.37
CA LEU A 92 -6.82 9.82 -4.18
C LEU A 92 -5.85 9.74 -2.99
N GLY A 93 -5.09 8.65 -2.87
CA GLY A 93 -4.09 8.45 -1.82
C GLY A 93 -2.74 9.15 -2.06
N GLY A 94 -2.39 9.45 -3.31
CA GLY A 94 -1.11 10.07 -3.69
C GLY A 94 -1.06 11.60 -3.66
N ASN A 95 -2.19 12.27 -3.42
CA ASN A 95 -2.28 13.74 -3.40
C ASN A 95 -1.90 14.34 -2.02
N ASN A 96 -1.73 15.67 -1.96
CA ASN A 96 -1.43 16.40 -0.72
C ASN A 96 -2.37 15.99 0.42
N ARG A 97 -1.80 15.42 1.51
CA ARG A 97 -2.50 14.87 2.68
C ARG A 97 -3.38 15.89 3.42
N HIS A 98 -3.26 17.18 3.10
CA HIS A 98 -4.04 18.28 3.68
C HIS A 98 -5.15 18.82 2.76
N GLU A 99 -5.10 18.56 1.44
CA GLU A 99 -6.03 19.16 0.47
C GLU A 99 -6.67 18.14 -0.48
N ALA A 100 -6.32 16.86 -0.36
CA ALA A 100 -6.89 15.76 -1.14
C ALA A 100 -8.29 15.36 -0.65
N ALA A 101 -9.04 14.62 -1.49
CA ALA A 101 -10.35 14.08 -1.12
C ALA A 101 -10.28 13.06 0.03
N PHE A 102 -9.11 12.44 0.23
CA PHE A 102 -8.78 11.61 1.37
C PHE A 102 -7.81 12.30 2.33
N CYS A 103 -7.99 13.60 2.61
CA CYS A 103 -7.24 14.25 3.68
C CYS A 103 -7.55 13.62 5.04
N ILE A 104 -6.68 13.87 6.04
CA ILE A 104 -6.80 13.28 7.38
C ILE A 104 -8.17 13.55 8.04
N GLU A 105 -8.76 14.73 7.84
CA GLU A 105 -10.08 15.07 8.39
C GLU A 105 -11.19 14.22 7.78
N GLU A 106 -11.17 14.02 6.45
CA GLU A 106 -12.13 13.19 5.75
C GLU A 106 -11.96 11.70 6.10
N LEU A 107 -10.73 11.21 6.19
CA LEU A 107 -10.47 9.84 6.66
C LEU A 107 -11.00 9.64 8.08
N ASN A 108 -10.73 10.58 8.99
CA ASN A 108 -11.29 10.56 10.35
C ASN A 108 -12.82 10.51 10.35
N ASN A 109 -13.48 11.28 9.49
CA ASN A 109 -14.93 11.29 9.37
C ASN A 109 -15.49 9.97 8.80
N LEU A 110 -14.80 9.39 7.82
CA LEU A 110 -15.14 8.09 7.23
C LEU A 110 -14.98 6.97 8.26
N VAL A 111 -13.85 6.92 8.97
CA VAL A 111 -13.60 5.96 10.06
C VAL A 111 -14.71 6.05 11.12
N ARG A 112 -15.05 7.26 11.60
CA ARG A 112 -16.13 7.45 12.58
C ARG A 112 -17.49 6.97 12.07
N LYS A 113 -17.79 7.20 10.78
CA LYS A 113 -19.03 6.72 10.16
C LYS A 113 -19.11 5.20 10.11
N LEU A 114 -18.01 4.55 9.74
CA LEU A 114 -17.92 3.09 9.65
C LEU A 114 -17.93 2.44 11.03
N ASN A 115 -17.31 3.08 12.03
CA ASN A 115 -17.22 2.59 13.40
C ASN A 115 -18.44 2.94 14.30
N LYS A 116 -19.61 3.22 13.72
CA LYS A 116 -20.85 3.61 14.45
C LYS A 116 -21.44 2.52 15.38
N GLN A 117 -20.67 1.51 15.77
CA GLN A 117 -21.05 0.55 16.81
C GLN A 117 -20.29 0.67 18.14
N GLN A 118 -19.28 1.54 18.31
CA GLN A 118 -18.50 1.51 19.57
C GLN A 118 -17.87 2.80 20.08
N TRP A 119 -18.28 3.99 19.61
CA TRP A 119 -17.79 5.25 20.19
C TRP A 119 -18.80 5.81 21.20
N ASP A 120 -18.61 5.49 22.49
CA ASP A 120 -19.20 6.30 23.55
C ASP A 120 -18.52 7.69 23.53
N GLU A 121 -19.31 8.75 23.61
CA GLU A 121 -18.92 10.17 23.44
C GLU A 121 -17.90 10.72 24.49
N ALA A 122 -17.12 9.87 25.16
CA ALA A 122 -16.38 10.21 26.36
C ALA A 122 -14.90 10.61 26.18
N SER A 123 -14.31 10.61 24.98
CA SER A 123 -12.87 10.94 24.81
C SER A 123 -12.55 12.05 23.80
N ALA A 124 -13.50 12.93 23.49
CA ALA A 124 -13.30 14.02 22.54
C ALA A 124 -12.45 15.20 23.05
N ASN A 125 -11.64 15.06 24.11
CA ASN A 125 -11.04 16.24 24.77
C ASN A 125 -9.59 16.16 25.27
N GLU A 126 -8.81 15.14 24.91
CA GLU A 126 -7.35 15.23 25.11
C GLU A 126 -6.65 14.77 23.83
N SER A 127 -5.88 15.67 23.22
CA SER A 127 -5.03 15.44 22.06
C SER A 127 -3.90 14.47 22.42
N HIS A 128 -4.24 13.20 22.56
CA HIS A 128 -3.25 12.15 22.67
C HIS A 128 -2.74 11.87 21.26
N GLU A 129 -1.42 11.90 21.10
CA GLU A 129 -0.75 11.37 19.91
C GLU A 129 -1.20 9.91 19.70
N LEU A 130 -1.57 9.58 18.46
CA LEU A 130 -2.01 8.23 18.11
C LEU A 130 -0.88 7.24 18.40
N ALA A 131 -1.19 6.16 19.11
CA ALA A 131 -0.19 5.19 19.53
C ALA A 131 -0.72 3.76 19.41
N ILE A 132 0.17 2.83 19.04
CA ILE A 132 -0.10 1.40 19.02
C ILE A 132 -0.07 0.89 20.46
N ILE A 133 -1.16 0.26 20.89
CA ILE A 133 -1.28 -0.42 22.18
C ILE A 133 -0.80 -1.87 22.05
N GLU A 134 -1.25 -2.57 21.01
CA GLU A 134 -1.03 -4.00 20.85
C GLU A 134 -0.94 -4.37 19.37
N ILE A 135 -0.06 -5.33 19.05
CA ILE A 135 0.03 -5.97 17.75
C ILE A 135 -0.18 -7.46 17.97
N GLU A 136 -1.28 -8.00 17.45
CA GLU A 136 -1.54 -9.43 17.44
C GLU A 136 -1.04 -10.05 16.13
N TYR A 137 -0.31 -11.14 16.27
CA TYR A 137 0.26 -11.90 15.16
C TYR A 137 -0.59 -13.16 14.92
N PRO A 138 -0.59 -13.71 13.69
CA PRO A 138 -1.36 -14.92 13.42
C PRO A 138 -0.81 -16.11 14.22
N PRO A 139 -1.63 -17.11 14.57
CA PRO A 139 -1.20 -18.23 15.43
C PRO A 139 0.00 -19.02 14.90
N ASN A 140 0.15 -19.08 13.57
CA ASN A 140 1.24 -19.76 12.88
C ASN A 140 2.43 -18.83 12.57
N TYR A 141 2.50 -17.63 13.16
CA TYR A 141 3.55 -16.66 12.86
C TYR A 141 4.95 -17.26 12.95
N GLU A 142 5.24 -18.09 13.95
CA GLU A 142 6.57 -18.68 14.14
C GLU A 142 6.96 -19.65 13.01
N ASP A 143 5.99 -20.20 12.27
CA ASP A 143 6.22 -21.15 11.17
C ASP A 143 6.32 -20.48 9.79
N VAL A 144 5.98 -19.19 9.69
CA VAL A 144 5.99 -18.45 8.42
C VAL A 144 7.43 -18.17 7.97
N ASN A 145 7.73 -18.40 6.69
CA ASN A 145 8.99 -17.95 6.10
C ASN A 145 9.08 -16.42 6.18
N LYS A 146 10.08 -15.94 6.92
CA LYS A 146 10.23 -14.52 7.22
C LYS A 146 10.67 -13.70 6.03
N ASP A 147 11.31 -14.31 5.04
CA ASP A 147 11.93 -13.58 3.93
C ASP A 147 11.02 -13.49 2.70
N GLU A 148 10.01 -14.36 2.56
CA GLU A 148 9.07 -14.39 1.41
C GLU A 148 7.59 -14.46 1.84
N GLY A 149 7.29 -14.11 3.09
CA GLY A 149 5.96 -14.29 3.66
C GLY A 149 5.00 -13.12 3.45
N CYS A 150 3.72 -13.44 3.61
CA CYS A 150 2.60 -12.51 3.72
C CYS A 150 1.76 -12.93 4.94
N ILE A 151 1.54 -12.01 5.89
CA ILE A 151 0.79 -12.27 7.12
C ILE A 151 -0.21 -11.16 7.43
N PRO A 152 -1.41 -11.48 7.92
CA PRO A 152 -2.28 -10.49 8.53
C PRO A 152 -1.83 -10.21 9.97
N VAL A 153 -1.79 -8.96 10.38
CA VAL A 153 -1.64 -8.55 11.78
C VAL A 153 -2.84 -7.72 12.21
N VAL A 154 -3.17 -7.76 13.50
CA VAL A 154 -4.22 -6.93 14.10
C VAL A 154 -3.55 -5.88 14.98
N VAL A 155 -3.81 -4.61 14.72
CA VAL A 155 -3.20 -3.47 15.40
C VAL A 155 -4.27 -2.75 16.19
N LYS A 156 -4.13 -2.72 17.52
CA LYS A 156 -5.02 -1.94 18.39
C LYS A 156 -4.35 -0.63 18.73
N ALA A 157 -5.05 0.48 18.54
CA ALA A 157 -4.54 1.81 18.86
C ALA A 157 -5.33 2.48 20.00
N ASN A 158 -4.76 3.53 20.57
CA ASN A 158 -5.33 4.29 21.70
C ASN A 158 -6.55 5.16 21.34
N ASP A 159 -6.90 5.25 20.06
CA ASP A 159 -8.16 5.83 19.58
C ASP A 159 -9.36 4.88 19.71
N GLY A 160 -9.13 3.65 20.20
CA GLY A 160 -10.15 2.61 20.33
C GLY A 160 -10.40 1.82 19.03
N MET A 161 -9.66 2.11 17.96
CA MET A 161 -9.75 1.39 16.69
C MET A 161 -8.92 0.12 16.70
N THR A 162 -9.39 -0.85 15.92
CA THR A 162 -8.65 -2.07 15.57
C THR A 162 -8.45 -2.09 14.06
N TYR A 163 -7.19 -2.10 13.64
CA TYR A 163 -6.78 -2.10 12.24
C TYR A 163 -6.30 -3.49 11.85
N HIS A 164 -6.87 -4.07 10.80
CA HIS A 164 -6.35 -5.29 10.20
C HIS A 164 -5.37 -4.88 9.10
N ILE A 165 -4.11 -5.31 9.16
CA ILE A 165 -3.07 -4.90 8.21
C ILE A 165 -2.41 -6.15 7.64
N THR A 166 -2.37 -6.27 6.32
CA THR A 166 -1.57 -7.30 5.66
C THR A 166 -0.13 -6.80 5.52
N VAL A 167 0.81 -7.56 6.09
CA VAL A 167 2.24 -7.26 6.06
C VAL A 167 2.95 -8.27 5.17
N ILE A 168 3.78 -7.77 4.25
CA ILE A 168 4.45 -8.58 3.23
C ILE A 168 5.94 -8.27 3.17
N THR A 169 6.71 -9.18 2.57
CA THR A 169 8.05 -8.88 2.07
C THR A 169 8.04 -8.64 0.56
N PRO A 170 9.03 -7.93 -0.01
CA PRO A 170 9.14 -7.81 -1.46
C PRO A 170 9.23 -9.18 -2.17
N ASN A 171 9.98 -10.15 -1.61
CA ASN A 171 10.08 -11.48 -2.19
C ASN A 171 8.74 -12.24 -2.25
N TYR A 172 7.79 -11.97 -1.35
CA TYR A 172 6.46 -12.57 -1.45
C TYR A 172 5.84 -12.32 -2.84
N TYR A 173 5.96 -11.09 -3.36
CA TYR A 173 5.46 -10.78 -4.70
C TYR A 173 6.18 -11.55 -5.80
N TYR A 174 7.51 -11.69 -5.70
CA TYR A 174 8.27 -12.48 -6.65
C TYR A 174 7.79 -13.94 -6.66
N CYS A 175 7.68 -14.56 -5.48
CA CYS A 175 7.23 -15.94 -5.34
C CYS A 175 5.79 -16.11 -5.83
N TYR A 176 4.89 -15.19 -5.47
CA TYR A 176 3.50 -15.21 -5.94
C TYR A 176 3.40 -15.19 -7.46
N MET A 177 4.10 -14.25 -8.12
CA MET A 177 4.10 -14.14 -9.59
C MET A 177 4.66 -15.39 -10.26
N GLN A 178 5.73 -15.97 -9.73
CA GLN A 178 6.32 -17.21 -10.25
C GLN A 178 5.39 -18.42 -10.09
N GLU A 179 4.81 -18.61 -8.91
CA GLU A 179 3.93 -19.75 -8.59
C GLU A 179 2.66 -19.76 -9.45
N HIS A 180 2.16 -18.57 -9.80
CA HIS A 180 0.93 -18.41 -10.60
C HIS A 180 1.21 -18.22 -12.09
N GLY A 181 2.48 -18.09 -12.49
CA GLY A 181 2.86 -17.87 -13.89
C GLY A 181 2.32 -16.55 -14.46
N ILE A 182 2.28 -15.50 -13.64
CA ILE A 182 1.78 -14.16 -14.00
C ILE A 182 2.90 -13.12 -13.89
N GLY A 183 2.82 -12.06 -14.70
CA GLY A 183 3.84 -11.01 -14.78
C GLY A 183 3.65 -9.84 -13.82
N TYR A 184 2.58 -9.85 -13.02
CA TYR A 184 2.20 -8.75 -12.13
C TYR A 184 1.39 -9.25 -10.93
N ILE A 185 1.29 -8.44 -9.88
CA ILE A 185 0.40 -8.70 -8.75
C ILE A 185 -0.99 -8.18 -9.10
N PRO A 186 -2.04 -9.02 -9.06
CA PRO A 186 -3.41 -8.58 -9.31
C PRO A 186 -3.82 -7.44 -8.40
N ALA A 187 -4.73 -6.60 -8.89
CA ALA A 187 -5.21 -5.44 -8.15
C ALA A 187 -5.75 -5.84 -6.77
N SER A 188 -5.13 -5.31 -5.72
CA SER A 188 -5.42 -5.64 -4.32
C SER A 188 -5.37 -4.39 -3.44
N PRO A 189 -5.95 -4.44 -2.23
CA PRO A 189 -5.67 -3.43 -1.21
C PRO A 189 -4.17 -3.28 -0.98
N LEU A 190 -3.79 -2.11 -0.46
CA LEU A 190 -2.42 -1.81 -0.09
C LEU A 190 -1.91 -2.79 0.97
N HIS A 191 -0.65 -3.18 0.83
CA HIS A 191 0.06 -3.99 1.82
C HIS A 191 1.17 -3.17 2.50
N LEU A 192 1.35 -3.38 3.80
CA LEU A 192 2.50 -2.83 4.53
C LEU A 192 3.74 -3.66 4.19
N MET A 193 4.77 -3.03 3.63
CA MET A 193 5.95 -3.74 3.16
C MET A 193 7.12 -3.62 4.14
N VAL A 194 7.68 -4.76 4.55
CA VAL A 194 8.85 -4.88 5.41
C VAL A 194 9.93 -5.73 4.75
N ARG A 195 11.19 -5.50 5.10
CA ARG A 195 12.34 -6.26 4.56
C ARG A 195 12.20 -7.76 4.83
N SER A 196 11.78 -8.10 6.04
CA SER A 196 11.58 -9.45 6.56
C SER A 196 10.51 -9.38 7.66
N LEU A 197 9.72 -10.43 7.84
CA LEU A 197 8.59 -10.47 8.78
C LEU A 197 9.03 -10.62 10.25
N THR A 198 10.02 -9.86 10.69
CA THR A 198 10.43 -9.79 12.10
C THR A 198 9.49 -8.87 12.88
N LYS A 199 9.22 -9.17 14.16
CA LYS A 199 8.38 -8.31 15.01
C LYS A 199 8.93 -6.89 15.13
N GLU A 200 10.25 -6.73 15.06
CA GLU A 200 10.93 -5.44 15.08
C GLU A 200 10.64 -4.62 13.81
N TYR A 201 10.81 -5.19 12.62
CA TYR A 201 10.58 -4.47 11.36
C TYR A 201 9.11 -4.16 11.15
N ILE A 202 8.22 -5.09 11.53
CA ILE A 202 6.78 -4.88 11.52
C ILE A 202 6.41 -3.71 12.44
N ARG A 203 6.98 -3.66 13.65
CA ARG A 203 6.74 -2.54 14.57
C ARG A 203 7.25 -1.21 14.00
N GLN A 204 8.47 -1.16 13.49
CA GLN A 204 9.03 0.06 12.87
C GLN A 204 8.13 0.59 11.75
N ALA A 205 7.64 -0.30 10.89
CA ALA A 205 6.76 0.06 9.78
C ALA A 205 5.40 0.56 10.26
N LEU A 206 4.82 -0.08 11.28
CA LEU A 206 3.55 0.35 11.86
C LEU A 206 3.67 1.68 12.63
N GLU A 207 4.78 1.91 13.33
CA GLU A 207 5.07 3.18 14.00
C GLU A 207 5.20 4.32 12.98
N ALA A 208 5.85 4.08 11.83
CA ALA A 208 5.86 5.05 10.73
C ALA A 208 4.46 5.35 10.18
N CYS A 209 3.52 4.39 10.28
CA CYS A 209 2.14 4.62 9.88
C CYS A 209 1.34 5.50 10.87
N LEU A 210 1.89 5.80 12.05
CA LEU A 210 1.31 6.73 13.03
C LEU A 210 1.60 8.20 12.70
N GLU A 211 2.56 8.47 11.82
CA GLU A 211 2.83 9.82 11.31
C GLU A 211 1.56 10.45 10.71
N ASP A 212 1.50 11.78 10.71
CA ASP A 212 0.35 12.56 10.24
C ASP A 212 -0.99 12.12 10.86
N ASP A 213 -1.00 11.93 12.18
CA ASP A 213 -2.17 11.46 12.95
C ASP A 213 -2.71 10.11 12.44
N GLY A 214 -1.80 9.19 12.09
CA GLY A 214 -2.19 7.86 11.64
C GLY A 214 -2.80 7.80 10.26
N TYR A 215 -2.48 8.76 9.38
CA TYR A 215 -3.02 8.83 8.03
C TYR A 215 -2.93 7.47 7.31
N ALA A 216 -1.75 6.86 7.34
CA ALA A 216 -1.51 5.59 6.66
C ALA A 216 -2.38 4.47 7.23
N LEU A 217 -2.44 4.30 8.57
CA LEU A 217 -3.30 3.28 9.20
C LEU A 217 -4.77 3.44 8.83
N LYS A 218 -5.27 4.68 8.86
CA LYS A 218 -6.66 5.01 8.51
C LYS A 218 -6.94 4.79 7.02
N PHE A 219 -5.97 5.11 6.16
CA PHE A 219 -6.05 4.82 4.73
C PHE A 219 -6.11 3.31 4.48
N TYR A 220 -5.21 2.52 5.09
CA TYR A 220 -5.24 1.05 4.99
C TYR A 220 -6.58 0.48 5.43
N PHE A 221 -7.21 1.02 6.48
CA PHE A 221 -8.53 0.59 6.94
C PHE A 221 -9.66 0.89 5.94
N ILE A 222 -9.62 2.05 5.29
CA ILE A 222 -10.66 2.47 4.33
C ILE A 222 -10.48 1.78 2.97
N ALA A 223 -9.25 1.45 2.60
CA ALA A 223 -8.88 0.85 1.33
C ALA A 223 -9.17 -0.66 1.21
N GLN A 224 -9.64 -1.31 2.29
CA GLN A 224 -9.90 -2.76 2.38
C GLN A 224 -11.31 -3.17 1.97
#